data_AF-A0A8C4X3L7-F1
#
_entry.id   AF-A0A8C4X3L7-F1
#
_cell.length_a   1.000
_cell.length_b   1.000
_cell.length_c   1.000
_cell.angle_alpha   90.00
_cell.angle_beta   90.00
_cell.angle_gamma   90.00
#
_symmetry.space_group_name_H-M   'P 1'
#
loop_
_entity.id
_entity.type
_entity.pdbx_description
1 polymer ?
#
loop_
_entity_poly.entity_id
_entity_poly.type
_entity_poly.pdbx_seq_one_letter_code
_entity_poly.pdbx_strand_id
1 'polypeptide(L)'
;MNSMPPEVALNRISAELRPFISSVVRNGKVGLDATSCLRITDLKSGCSSLTLGPCCDRFKLHIPYAGEILKWDIIFNARDPELPPDFIFGDDVEFLPEPSELHHLVEWDPGNAESLLQVVKELIQQYHLYQCERLSESSRLLFEYQSLLDDPLYGKSMEVFAGKKNSWTGEFSARFLLKLPVDFSNIPTYLLKDTSVDPGEDVALLSVSFEDAEATQVFPKLYLSPRIENALGGPSALHIPAFPSGGCLIDYVPQVCQLLTNKVQYVIQGYHKRREYIAAFLSHFGMGVVEYDAEGFTKLTLLLVWKDFCFLVHIDLPLYFPRDQPMLTFQSVYHFTNSGQPYSQVQKSYPYSPRWDGNEMAKRAKAFFKTFIPQFQEGAFANGKL
;
A
#
# COMPACT_ATOMS: atom_id res chain seq x y z
N MET A 1 4.65 21.32 5.80
CA MET A 1 6.06 21.65 6.11
C MET A 1 6.93 20.64 5.38
N ASN A 2 7.75 21.10 4.45
CA ASN A 2 8.59 20.21 3.63
C ASN A 2 9.67 19.58 4.51
N SER A 3 9.62 18.27 4.69
CA SER A 3 10.66 17.48 5.36
C SER A 3 11.97 17.57 4.58
N MET A 4 13.09 17.81 5.26
CA MET A 4 14.42 17.70 4.63
C MET A 4 14.64 16.24 4.18
N PRO A 5 15.19 16.01 2.97
CA PRO A 5 15.59 14.67 2.55
C PRO A 5 16.62 14.09 3.52
N PRO A 6 16.60 12.79 3.81
CA PRO A 6 17.51 12.19 4.79
C PRO A 6 18.99 12.39 4.44
N GLU A 7 19.33 12.41 3.15
CA GLU A 7 20.68 12.69 2.66
C GLU A 7 21.17 14.09 3.03
N VAL A 8 20.28 15.09 3.01
CA VAL A 8 20.59 16.47 3.40
C VAL A 8 20.79 16.59 4.91
N ALA A 9 20.01 15.83 5.70
CA ALA A 9 20.16 15.77 7.15
C ALA A 9 21.52 15.14 7.53
N LEU A 10 21.89 14.01 6.91
CA LEU A 10 23.14 13.28 7.18
C LEU A 10 24.39 14.15 6.97
N ASN A 11 24.37 15.07 6.00
CA ASN A 11 25.51 15.96 5.72
C ASN A 11 25.81 16.97 6.85
N ARG A 12 24.84 17.25 7.73
CA ARG A 12 24.98 18.20 8.84
C ARG A 12 25.44 17.54 10.14
N ILE A 13 25.29 16.22 10.25
CA ILE A 13 25.61 15.43 11.43
C ILE A 13 27.12 15.21 11.55
N SER A 14 27.64 15.17 12.79
CA SER A 14 29.02 14.80 13.09
C SER A 14 29.40 13.49 12.42
N ALA A 15 30.59 13.42 11.80
CA ALA A 15 30.99 12.29 10.96
C ALA A 15 30.92 10.94 11.68
N GLU A 16 31.31 10.91 12.95
CA GLU A 16 31.35 9.69 13.77
C GLU A 16 29.96 9.18 14.17
N LEU A 17 28.96 10.06 14.22
CA LEU A 17 27.57 9.69 14.55
C LEU A 17 26.77 9.24 13.31
N ARG A 18 27.20 9.63 12.10
CA ARG A 18 26.47 9.33 10.85
C ARG A 18 26.12 7.85 10.65
N PRO A 19 26.97 6.86 10.99
CA PRO A 19 26.63 5.45 10.83
C PRO A 19 25.33 5.07 11.55
N PHE A 20 25.16 5.49 12.81
CA PHE A 20 23.96 5.22 13.59
C PHE A 20 22.71 5.81 12.95
N ILE A 21 22.77 7.09 12.58
CA ILE A 21 21.62 7.78 11.98
C ILE A 21 21.30 7.21 10.59
N SER A 22 22.33 6.87 9.81
CA SER A 22 22.14 6.25 8.50
C SER A 22 21.48 4.87 8.62
N SER A 23 21.86 4.08 9.63
CA SER A 23 21.19 2.81 9.93
C SER A 23 19.72 3.04 10.27
N VAL A 24 19.41 3.94 11.21
CA VAL A 24 18.03 4.26 11.61
C VAL A 24 17.18 4.72 10.43
N VAL A 25 17.71 5.58 9.54
CA VAL A 25 16.96 6.06 8.38
C VAL A 25 16.74 4.97 7.33
N ARG A 26 17.75 4.13 7.07
CA ARG A 26 17.70 3.12 5.98
C ARG A 26 17.01 1.82 6.41
N ASN A 27 17.26 1.40 7.65
CA ASN A 27 16.85 0.12 8.20
C ASN A 27 15.75 0.25 9.26
N GLY A 28 15.39 1.48 9.64
CA GLY A 28 14.38 1.79 10.66
C GLY A 28 12.96 1.55 10.22
N LYS A 29 12.66 0.31 9.82
CA LYS A 29 11.30 -0.21 9.87
C LYS A 29 11.08 -0.68 11.30
N VAL A 30 10.36 0.13 12.09
CA VAL A 30 9.99 -0.24 13.45
C VAL A 30 8.48 -0.24 13.55
N GLY A 31 7.96 -1.26 14.23
CA GLY A 31 6.54 -1.48 14.35
C GLY A 31 5.85 -2.03 13.10
N LEU A 32 4.52 -2.00 13.10
CA LEU A 32 3.66 -2.52 12.04
C LEU A 32 3.46 -1.52 10.90
N ASP A 33 3.56 -0.22 11.19
CA ASP A 33 3.44 0.87 10.21
C ASP A 33 4.74 1.08 9.40
N ALA A 34 5.46 -0.02 9.14
CA ALA A 34 6.75 -0.05 8.45
C ALA A 34 6.71 0.44 6.98
N THR A 35 5.55 0.83 6.47
CA THR A 35 5.39 1.54 5.19
C THR A 35 5.82 3.01 5.31
N SER A 36 5.79 3.58 6.52
CA SER A 36 6.35 4.89 6.82
C SER A 36 7.70 4.74 7.52
N CYS A 37 8.77 5.21 6.87
CA CYS A 37 10.12 5.13 7.42
C CYS A 37 10.27 6.08 8.62
N LEU A 38 11.16 5.74 9.57
CA LEU A 38 11.62 6.69 10.58
C LEU A 38 12.11 7.97 9.93
N ARG A 39 11.65 9.12 10.44
CA ARG A 39 12.04 10.44 9.92
C ARG A 39 12.75 11.25 10.98
N ILE A 40 13.68 12.08 10.53
CA ILE A 40 14.48 12.92 11.42
C ILE A 40 14.21 14.39 11.10
N THR A 41 13.98 15.18 12.13
CA THR A 41 13.75 16.62 12.06
C THR A 41 14.55 17.33 13.17
N ASP A 42 14.47 18.67 13.22
CA ASP A 42 15.03 19.50 14.29
C ASP A 42 16.51 19.25 14.62
N LEU A 43 17.36 19.09 13.60
CA LEU A 43 18.80 18.93 13.79
C LEU A 43 19.40 20.18 14.43
N LYS A 44 20.04 20.00 15.59
CA LYS A 44 20.76 21.02 16.35
C LYS A 44 22.16 20.55 16.69
N SER A 45 23.04 21.51 16.94
CA SER A 45 24.38 21.27 17.47
C SER A 45 24.40 21.60 18.96
N GLY A 46 24.89 20.66 19.78
CA GLY A 46 25.26 20.88 21.18
C GLY A 46 26.65 21.47 21.34
N CYS A 47 27.41 21.61 20.26
CA CYS A 47 28.74 22.19 20.27
C CYS A 47 28.71 23.73 20.30
N SER A 48 29.87 24.33 20.56
CA SER A 48 30.08 25.77 20.38
C SER A 48 29.75 26.19 18.94
N SER A 49 29.16 27.38 18.77
CA SER A 49 28.92 27.97 17.44
C SER A 49 30.18 28.21 16.62
N LEU A 50 31.36 28.15 17.25
CA LEU A 50 32.66 28.27 16.61
C LEU A 50 33.18 26.93 16.04
N THR A 51 32.52 25.80 16.34
CA THR A 51 32.92 24.50 15.80
C THR A 51 32.75 24.49 14.28
N LEU A 52 33.85 24.26 13.56
CA LEU A 52 33.87 24.24 12.11
C LEU A 52 33.38 22.88 11.58
N GLY A 53 32.61 22.92 10.49
CA GLY A 53 32.12 21.72 9.81
C GLY A 53 30.87 21.08 10.43
N PRO A 54 30.49 19.89 9.96
CA PRO A 54 29.31 19.16 10.44
C PRO A 54 29.46 18.76 11.92
N CYS A 55 28.61 19.32 12.78
CA CYS A 55 28.68 19.12 14.23
C CYS A 55 27.31 18.92 14.88
N CYS A 56 26.25 18.67 14.10
CA CYS A 56 24.95 18.33 14.68
C CYS A 56 25.02 16.94 15.35
N ASP A 57 24.50 16.86 16.56
CA ASP A 57 24.47 15.68 17.44
C ASP A 57 23.12 15.51 18.15
N ARG A 58 22.20 16.48 18.01
CA ARG A 58 20.86 16.46 18.61
C ARG A 58 19.82 16.52 17.52
N PHE A 59 18.80 15.66 17.61
CA PHE A 59 17.75 15.61 16.60
C PHE A 59 16.46 15.04 17.17
N LYS A 60 15.35 15.28 16.47
CA LYS A 60 14.05 14.71 16.79
C LYS A 60 13.75 13.56 15.85
N LEU A 61 13.49 12.38 16.41
CA LEU A 61 13.09 11.18 15.70
C LEU A 61 11.55 11.09 15.69
N HIS A 62 11.00 10.93 14.50
CA HIS A 62 9.58 10.69 14.26
C HIS A 62 9.37 9.20 14.02
N ILE A 63 8.71 8.55 14.97
CA ILE A 63 8.49 7.11 14.99
C ILE A 63 7.00 6.85 14.72
N PRO A 64 6.63 6.19 13.61
CA PRO A 64 5.27 5.76 13.40
C PRO A 64 4.96 4.57 14.32
N TYR A 65 3.87 4.66 15.08
CA TYR A 65 3.44 3.63 16.02
C TYR A 65 1.93 3.66 16.16
N ALA A 66 1.25 2.53 15.96
CA ALA A 66 -0.20 2.37 16.03
C ALA A 66 -0.99 3.42 15.21
N GLY A 67 -0.42 3.96 14.12
CA GLY A 67 -1.03 5.00 13.29
C GLY A 67 -0.92 6.42 13.85
N GLU A 68 -0.15 6.63 14.92
CA GLU A 68 0.30 7.93 15.41
C GLU A 68 1.80 8.13 15.11
N ILE A 69 2.30 9.35 15.33
CA ILE A 69 3.73 9.65 15.20
C ILE A 69 4.27 10.09 16.57
N LEU A 70 5.05 9.21 17.20
CA LEU A 70 5.83 9.56 18.39
C LEU A 70 6.99 10.47 17.99
N LYS A 71 7.27 11.48 18.81
CA LYS A 71 8.32 12.47 18.55
C LYS A 71 9.29 12.47 19.72
N TRP A 72 10.39 11.75 19.57
CA TRP A 72 11.40 11.61 20.61
C TRP A 72 12.63 12.45 20.28
N ASP A 73 13.13 13.21 21.24
CA ASP A 73 14.41 13.90 21.07
C ASP A 73 15.54 12.95 21.47
N ILE A 74 16.52 12.80 20.59
CA ILE A 74 17.72 11.98 20.78
C ILE A 74 18.92 12.91 20.84
N ILE A 75 19.72 12.71 21.88
CA ILE A 75 20.82 13.61 22.24
C ILE A 75 22.10 12.80 22.31
N PHE A 76 23.00 13.04 21.35
CA PHE A 76 24.40 12.64 21.45
C PHE A 76 25.29 13.83 21.85
N ASN A 77 26.56 13.54 22.09
CA ASN A 77 27.62 14.52 22.22
C ASN A 77 28.67 14.29 21.14
N ALA A 78 28.79 15.21 20.18
CA ALA A 78 29.74 15.06 19.07
C ALA A 78 31.23 15.01 19.50
N ARG A 79 31.57 15.42 20.73
CA ARG A 79 32.95 15.38 21.25
C ARG A 79 33.32 14.05 21.88
N ASP A 80 32.31 13.29 22.29
CA ASP A 80 32.44 12.02 23.00
C ASP A 80 31.50 11.00 22.31
N PRO A 81 31.76 10.67 21.02
CA PRO A 81 30.88 9.84 20.18
C PRO A 81 30.70 8.41 20.68
N GLU A 82 31.61 7.93 21.54
CA GLU A 82 31.57 6.62 22.17
C GLU A 82 30.49 6.49 23.26
N LEU A 83 30.00 7.62 23.78
CA LEU A 83 28.97 7.62 24.82
C LEU A 83 27.57 7.31 24.23
N PRO A 84 26.72 6.60 24.99
CA PRO A 84 25.35 6.34 24.58
C PRO A 84 24.53 7.65 24.52
N PRO A 85 23.45 7.67 23.73
CA PRO A 85 22.56 8.82 23.65
C PRO A 85 21.61 8.93 24.85
N ASP A 86 21.12 10.13 25.10
CA ASP A 86 19.96 10.39 25.96
C ASP A 86 18.68 10.54 25.13
N PHE A 87 17.53 10.23 25.75
CA PHE A 87 16.21 10.24 25.13
C PHE A 87 15.23 11.13 25.91
N ILE A 88 14.38 11.87 25.18
CA ILE A 88 13.24 12.60 25.75
C ILE A 88 11.98 12.20 24.98
N PHE A 89 10.97 11.71 25.69
CA PHE A 89 9.77 11.10 25.11
C PHE A 89 8.62 12.09 24.82
N GLY A 90 8.96 13.34 24.51
CA GLY A 90 7.99 14.36 24.08
C GLY A 90 6.89 14.63 25.12
N ASP A 91 5.63 14.49 24.71
CA ASP A 91 4.45 14.84 25.51
C ASP A 91 3.99 13.71 26.47
N ASP A 92 4.57 12.51 26.36
CA ASP A 92 4.24 11.36 27.20
C ASP A 92 5.15 11.28 28.43
N VAL A 93 4.95 12.24 29.33
CA VAL A 93 5.72 12.39 30.59
C VAL A 93 5.59 11.22 31.56
N GLU A 94 4.58 10.37 31.39
CA GLU A 94 4.31 9.19 32.22
C GLU A 94 5.00 7.94 31.69
N PHE A 95 5.58 7.98 30.47
CA PHE A 95 6.31 6.85 29.93
C PHE A 95 7.70 6.76 30.60
N LEU A 96 7.87 5.73 31.41
CA LEU A 96 9.10 5.43 32.14
C LEU A 96 9.61 4.04 31.72
N PRO A 97 10.50 3.94 30.71
CA PRO A 97 11.02 2.65 30.27
C PRO A 97 11.89 2.02 31.36
N GLU A 98 11.76 0.72 31.56
CA GLU A 98 12.54 -0.03 32.55
C GLU A 98 13.98 -0.20 32.06
N PRO A 99 15.00 0.40 32.72
CA PRO A 99 16.37 0.36 32.22
C PRO A 99 16.97 -1.06 32.14
N SER A 100 16.48 -2.01 32.94
CA SER A 100 16.97 -3.39 32.90
C SER A 100 16.60 -4.12 31.61
N GLU A 101 15.56 -3.68 30.91
CA GLU A 101 15.08 -4.26 29.64
C GLU A 101 15.71 -3.60 28.40
N LEU A 102 16.58 -2.59 28.59
CA LEU A 102 17.28 -1.86 27.52
C LEU A 102 18.71 -2.39 27.37
N HIS A 103 18.84 -3.67 27.00
CA HIS A 103 20.14 -4.35 26.96
C HIS A 103 21.14 -3.67 26.04
N HIS A 104 20.70 -3.19 24.86
CA HIS A 104 21.59 -2.53 23.90
C HIS A 104 22.00 -1.12 24.34
N LEU A 105 21.29 -0.52 25.29
CA LEU A 105 21.69 0.76 25.88
C LEU A 105 22.70 0.55 27.01
N VAL A 106 22.51 -0.50 27.81
CA VAL A 106 23.45 -0.89 28.88
C VAL A 106 24.78 -1.37 28.29
N GLU A 107 24.72 -2.19 27.25
CA GLU A 107 25.86 -2.73 26.52
C GLU A 107 26.11 -1.93 25.23
N TRP A 108 26.08 -0.59 25.33
CA TRP A 108 26.25 0.29 24.18
C TRP A 108 27.58 0.03 23.44
N ASP A 109 27.46 -0.38 22.17
CA ASP A 109 28.60 -0.61 21.29
C ASP A 109 28.70 0.51 20.23
N PRO A 110 29.64 1.46 20.37
CA PRO A 110 29.83 2.52 19.38
C PRO A 110 30.46 2.00 18.06
N GLY A 111 31.00 0.77 18.04
CA GLY A 111 31.52 0.14 16.83
C GLY A 111 30.44 -0.46 15.92
N ASN A 112 29.24 -0.69 16.45
CA ASN A 112 28.12 -1.26 15.70
C ASN A 112 27.15 -0.16 15.24
N ALA A 113 27.06 0.05 13.92
CA ALA A 113 26.18 1.05 13.34
C ALA A 113 24.68 0.84 13.63
N GLU A 114 24.26 -0.37 13.99
CA GLU A 114 22.87 -0.70 14.32
C GLU A 114 22.51 -0.45 15.79
N SER A 115 23.47 -0.11 16.66
CA SER A 115 23.26 0.02 18.11
C SER A 115 22.11 0.97 18.45
N LEU A 116 22.07 2.15 17.80
CA LEU A 116 20.97 3.10 18.00
C LEU A 116 19.61 2.52 17.57
N LEU A 117 19.56 1.80 16.44
CA LEU A 117 18.31 1.20 15.96
C LEU A 117 17.83 0.11 16.92
N GLN A 118 18.74 -0.68 17.49
CA GLN A 118 18.41 -1.71 18.48
C GLN A 118 17.83 -1.09 19.75
N VAL A 119 18.46 -0.04 20.29
CA VAL A 119 17.93 0.70 21.45
C VAL A 119 16.54 1.29 21.16
N VAL A 120 16.35 1.88 19.98
CA VAL A 120 15.03 2.42 19.58
C VAL A 120 13.97 1.31 19.51
N LYS A 121 14.32 0.12 19.01
CA LYS A 121 13.40 -1.05 19.00
C LYS A 121 13.02 -1.49 20.41
N GLU A 122 13.98 -1.58 21.32
CA GLU A 122 13.72 -1.92 22.74
C GLU A 122 12.83 -0.89 23.41
N LEU A 123 13.11 0.41 23.21
CA LEU A 123 12.29 1.49 23.74
C LEU A 123 10.85 1.45 23.20
N ILE A 124 10.66 1.14 21.92
CA ILE A 124 9.31 0.99 21.34
C ILE A 124 8.60 -0.25 21.89
N GLN A 125 9.32 -1.33 22.19
CA GLN A 125 8.75 -2.49 22.87
C GLN A 125 8.31 -2.13 24.30
N GLN A 126 9.12 -1.39 25.05
CA GLN A 126 8.74 -0.88 26.37
C GLN A 126 7.53 0.08 26.27
N TYR A 127 7.49 0.93 25.25
CA TYR A 127 6.36 1.81 24.98
C TYR A 127 5.08 1.03 24.67
N HIS A 128 5.18 -0.09 23.94
CA HIS A 128 4.05 -0.97 23.71
C HIS A 128 3.50 -1.56 25.01
N LEU A 129 4.38 -2.03 25.91
CA LEU A 129 3.97 -2.52 27.23
C LEU A 129 3.26 -1.44 28.06
N TYR A 130 3.81 -0.22 28.08
CA TYR A 130 3.19 0.94 28.71
C TYR A 130 1.79 1.24 28.15
N GLN A 131 1.61 1.17 26.83
CA GLN A 131 0.30 1.36 26.21
C GLN A 131 -0.70 0.26 26.57
N CYS A 132 -0.25 -0.99 26.65
CA CYS A 132 -1.06 -2.13 27.10
C CYS A 132 -1.47 -1.99 28.57
N GLU A 133 -0.58 -1.49 29.44
CA GLU A 133 -0.91 -1.20 30.84
C GLU A 133 -1.99 -0.11 30.92
N ARG A 134 -1.86 0.99 30.16
CA ARG A 134 -2.87 2.05 30.12
C ARG A 134 -4.21 1.59 29.56
N LEU A 135 -4.20 0.66 28.61
CA LEU A 135 -5.42 0.04 28.09
C LEU A 135 -6.21 -0.68 29.21
N SER A 136 -5.53 -1.17 30.25
CA SER A 136 -6.15 -1.88 31.37
C SER A 136 -7.12 -1.02 32.19
N GLU A 137 -7.09 0.31 32.04
CA GLU A 137 -8.08 1.23 32.62
C GLU A 137 -9.49 1.01 32.05
N SER A 138 -9.59 0.43 30.84
CA SER A 138 -10.87 0.04 30.22
C SER A 138 -10.96 -1.48 30.10
N SER A 139 -11.83 -2.09 30.90
CA SER A 139 -12.10 -3.54 30.83
C SER A 139 -12.63 -3.96 29.46
N ARG A 140 -13.45 -3.11 28.82
CA ARG A 140 -14.04 -3.36 27.50
C ARG A 140 -13.00 -3.42 26.39
N LEU A 141 -12.02 -2.51 26.39
CA LEU A 141 -10.98 -2.44 25.37
C LEU A 141 -9.84 -3.42 25.68
N LEU A 142 -9.56 -3.68 26.96
CA LEU A 142 -8.67 -4.76 27.37
C LEU A 142 -9.19 -6.13 26.90
N PHE A 143 -10.51 -6.36 26.98
CA PHE A 143 -11.13 -7.58 26.42
C PHE A 143 -10.87 -7.71 24.91
N GLU A 144 -10.97 -6.62 24.14
CA GLU A 144 -10.66 -6.64 22.71
C GLU A 144 -9.20 -7.05 22.43
N TYR A 145 -8.27 -6.47 23.19
CA TYR A 145 -6.86 -6.79 23.09
C TYR A 145 -6.57 -8.25 23.43
N GLN A 146 -7.04 -8.74 24.58
CA GLN A 146 -6.78 -10.10 25.05
C GLN A 146 -7.37 -11.14 24.09
N SER A 147 -8.58 -10.90 23.58
CA SER A 147 -9.24 -11.82 22.64
C SER A 147 -8.45 -12.00 21.35
N LEU A 148 -7.77 -10.95 20.87
CA LEU A 148 -6.90 -11.00 19.70
C LEU A 148 -5.50 -11.56 20.01
N LEU A 149 -5.00 -11.33 21.23
CA LEU A 149 -3.68 -11.79 21.66
C LEU A 149 -3.60 -13.31 21.72
N ASP A 150 -4.69 -13.97 22.12
CA ASP A 150 -4.81 -15.43 22.18
C ASP A 150 -4.74 -16.10 20.81
N ASP A 151 -5.01 -15.36 19.72
CA ASP A 151 -4.83 -15.85 18.36
C ASP A 151 -3.39 -15.58 17.88
N PRO A 152 -2.59 -16.64 17.61
CA PRO A 152 -1.20 -16.49 17.19
C PRO A 152 -1.03 -15.74 15.85
N LEU A 153 -2.08 -15.64 15.03
CA LEU A 153 -2.06 -14.88 13.78
C LEU A 153 -2.00 -13.38 14.01
N TYR A 154 -2.67 -12.90 15.07
CA TYR A 154 -2.83 -11.47 15.35
C TYR A 154 -1.94 -10.98 16.50
N GLY A 155 -1.70 -11.81 17.53
CA GLY A 155 -1.03 -11.37 18.75
C GLY A 155 0.38 -10.80 18.57
N LYS A 156 1.15 -11.29 17.57
CA LYS A 156 2.49 -10.76 17.24
C LYS A 156 2.47 -9.64 16.19
N SER A 157 1.29 -9.34 15.68
CA SER A 157 1.04 -8.49 14.52
C SER A 157 0.06 -7.37 14.88
N MET A 158 0.09 -6.92 16.14
CA MET A 158 -0.80 -5.89 16.68
C MET A 158 -0.04 -4.84 17.49
N GLU A 159 -0.40 -3.57 17.30
CA GLU A 159 0.00 -2.44 18.11
C GLU A 159 -1.22 -1.75 18.69
N VAL A 160 -1.07 -1.17 19.88
CA VAL A 160 -2.14 -0.46 20.57
C VAL A 160 -1.64 0.88 21.08
N PHE A 161 -2.50 1.89 20.95
CA PHE A 161 -2.32 3.20 21.53
C PHE A 161 -3.55 3.58 22.35
N ALA A 162 -3.37 3.86 23.63
CA ALA A 162 -4.36 4.38 24.56
C ALA A 162 -4.21 5.90 24.67
N GLY A 163 -5.25 6.62 24.23
CA GLY A 163 -5.32 8.07 24.35
C GLY A 163 -5.41 8.51 25.82
N LYS A 164 -4.96 9.74 26.09
CA LYS A 164 -5.12 10.32 27.44
C LYS A 164 -6.61 10.55 27.70
N LYS A 165 -7.05 10.25 28.92
CA LYS A 165 -8.42 10.51 29.34
C LYS A 165 -8.70 12.01 29.24
N ASN A 166 -9.76 12.37 28.53
CA ASN A 166 -10.15 13.77 28.42
C ASN A 166 -10.50 14.31 29.82
N SER A 167 -9.83 15.37 30.26
CA SER A 167 -10.01 15.92 31.60
C SER A 167 -11.42 16.48 31.86
N TRP A 168 -12.17 16.83 30.81
CA TRP A 168 -13.52 17.39 30.92
C TRP A 168 -14.62 16.33 30.76
N THR A 169 -14.51 15.46 29.75
CA THR A 169 -15.54 14.45 29.46
C THR A 169 -15.28 13.13 30.17
N GLY A 170 -14.05 12.88 30.60
CA GLY A 170 -13.63 11.59 31.13
C GLY A 170 -13.55 10.50 30.06
N GLU A 171 -13.69 10.84 28.78
CA GLU A 171 -13.66 9.87 27.69
C GLU A 171 -12.24 9.35 27.47
N PHE A 172 -12.16 8.04 27.23
CA PHE A 172 -10.94 7.32 26.95
C PHE A 172 -11.04 6.79 25.52
N SER A 173 -10.04 7.10 24.70
CA SER A 173 -9.95 6.62 23.33
C SER A 173 -8.83 5.60 23.21
N ALA A 174 -8.98 4.66 22.29
CA ALA A 174 -7.92 3.72 21.96
C ALA A 174 -7.87 3.46 20.47
N ARG A 175 -6.70 3.06 19.98
CA ARG A 175 -6.51 2.65 18.61
C ARG A 175 -5.75 1.34 18.56
N PHE A 176 -6.25 0.44 17.74
CA PHE A 176 -5.64 -0.84 17.41
C PHE A 176 -5.14 -0.77 15.98
N LEU A 177 -3.91 -1.21 15.74
CA LEU A 177 -3.35 -1.37 14.41
C LEU A 177 -2.93 -2.83 14.24
N LEU A 178 -3.48 -3.51 13.23
CA LEU A 178 -3.22 -4.91 12.96
C LEU A 178 -2.63 -5.11 11.56
N LYS A 179 -1.59 -5.92 11.44
CA LYS A 179 -1.14 -6.45 10.15
C LYS A 179 -2.00 -7.68 9.80
N LEU A 180 -2.76 -7.58 8.71
CA LEU A 180 -3.69 -8.63 8.31
C LEU A 180 -2.95 -9.81 7.66
N PRO A 181 -3.25 -11.07 8.05
CA PRO A 181 -2.60 -12.27 7.51
C PRO A 181 -3.21 -12.67 6.16
N VAL A 182 -3.11 -11.81 5.15
CA VAL A 182 -3.56 -12.09 3.78
C VAL A 182 -2.35 -12.31 2.87
N ASP A 183 -2.38 -13.38 2.08
CA ASP A 183 -1.32 -13.70 1.14
C ASP A 183 -1.48 -12.92 -0.18
N PHE A 184 -0.55 -12.00 -0.43
CA PHE A 184 -0.48 -11.21 -1.66
C PHE A 184 0.54 -11.74 -2.68
N SER A 185 1.29 -12.80 -2.35
CA SER A 185 2.40 -13.31 -3.18
C SER A 185 1.98 -13.78 -4.58
N ASN A 186 0.71 -14.18 -4.72
CA ASN A 186 0.15 -14.65 -5.98
C ASN A 186 -0.36 -13.53 -6.90
N ILE A 187 -0.31 -12.27 -6.46
CA ILE A 187 -0.65 -11.14 -7.33
C ILE A 187 0.43 -11.00 -8.40
N PRO A 188 0.06 -10.95 -9.70
CA PRO A 188 1.02 -10.77 -10.78
C PRO A 188 1.92 -9.54 -10.59
N THR A 189 3.23 -9.73 -10.74
CA THR A 189 4.25 -8.69 -10.46
C THR A 189 4.08 -7.41 -11.27
N TYR A 190 3.55 -7.46 -12.49
CA TYR A 190 3.29 -6.25 -13.28
C TYR A 190 2.21 -5.35 -12.66
N LEU A 191 1.23 -5.92 -11.95
CA LEU A 191 0.23 -5.13 -11.19
C LEU A 191 0.85 -4.42 -9.99
N LEU A 192 2.01 -4.92 -9.54
CA LEU A 192 2.76 -4.42 -8.40
C LEU A 192 3.91 -3.49 -8.82
N LYS A 193 4.22 -3.37 -10.11
CA LYS A 193 5.47 -2.75 -10.58
C LYS A 193 5.33 -1.23 -10.74
N ASP A 194 5.73 -0.50 -9.71
CA ASP A 194 6.28 0.85 -9.85
C ASP A 194 7.81 0.74 -9.82
N THR A 195 8.49 1.18 -10.88
CA THR A 195 9.95 1.08 -11.01
C THR A 195 10.71 2.24 -10.38
N SER A 196 10.00 3.26 -9.88
CA SER A 196 10.62 4.51 -9.48
C SER A 196 10.92 4.63 -7.98
N VAL A 197 10.30 3.80 -7.15
CA VAL A 197 10.41 3.84 -5.68
C VAL A 197 10.33 2.42 -5.13
N ASP A 198 11.10 2.08 -4.09
CA ASP A 198 10.83 0.90 -3.26
C ASP A 198 9.57 1.19 -2.42
N PRO A 199 8.40 0.64 -2.76
CA PRO A 199 7.14 0.96 -2.09
C PRO A 199 6.99 0.20 -0.77
N GLY A 200 8.01 -0.56 -0.35
CA GLY A 200 8.00 -1.34 0.89
C GLY A 200 7.45 -2.75 0.71
N GLU A 201 7.12 -3.37 1.84
CA GLU A 201 6.55 -4.71 1.90
C GLU A 201 5.07 -4.70 1.46
N ASP A 202 4.64 -5.75 0.77
CA ASP A 202 3.24 -5.93 0.36
C ASP A 202 2.39 -6.31 1.58
N VAL A 203 1.90 -5.30 2.31
CA VAL A 203 1.11 -5.46 3.53
C VAL A 203 -0.27 -4.80 3.45
N ALA A 204 -1.19 -5.31 4.26
CA ALA A 204 -2.46 -4.65 4.59
C ALA A 204 -2.54 -4.42 6.09
N LEU A 205 -2.81 -3.18 6.49
CA LEU A 205 -2.93 -2.77 7.89
C LEU A 205 -4.36 -2.33 8.18
N LEU A 206 -4.98 -2.90 9.20
CA LEU A 206 -6.30 -2.48 9.68
C LEU A 206 -6.12 -1.66 10.95
N SER A 207 -6.51 -0.39 10.88
CA SER A 207 -6.60 0.50 12.04
C SER A 207 -8.04 0.57 12.52
N VAL A 208 -8.28 0.36 13.81
CA VAL A 208 -9.61 0.53 14.42
C VAL A 208 -9.48 1.52 15.57
N SER A 209 -10.14 2.67 15.44
CA SER A 209 -10.16 3.72 16.46
C SER A 209 -11.47 3.68 17.25
N PHE A 210 -11.37 3.63 18.57
CA PHE A 210 -12.46 3.72 19.53
C PHE A 210 -12.40 5.10 20.15
N GLU A 211 -13.44 5.93 19.98
CA GLU A 211 -13.48 7.28 20.56
C GLU A 211 -14.02 7.29 22.00
N ASP A 212 -14.65 6.19 22.42
CA ASP A 212 -15.15 5.98 23.78
C ASP A 212 -14.78 4.60 24.34
N ALA A 213 -14.78 4.48 25.66
CA ALA A 213 -14.40 3.26 26.37
C ALA A 213 -15.42 2.11 26.20
N GLU A 214 -16.67 2.42 25.87
CA GLU A 214 -17.77 1.45 25.70
C GLU A 214 -17.84 0.88 24.29
N ALA A 215 -16.96 1.33 23.38
CA ALA A 215 -16.90 0.94 21.98
C ALA A 215 -18.19 1.24 21.20
N THR A 216 -18.82 2.39 21.46
CA THR A 216 -20.02 2.82 20.71
C THR A 216 -19.69 3.59 19.43
N GLN A 217 -18.58 4.33 19.43
CA GLN A 217 -18.07 5.12 18.32
C GLN A 217 -16.76 4.49 17.83
N VAL A 218 -16.89 3.64 16.81
CA VAL A 218 -15.78 2.83 16.27
C VAL A 218 -15.56 3.13 14.80
N PHE A 219 -14.33 3.49 14.45
CA PHE A 219 -13.94 3.91 13.11
C PHE A 219 -12.83 3.01 12.56
N PRO A 220 -13.18 2.00 11.74
CA PRO A 220 -12.20 1.17 11.06
C PRO A 220 -11.67 1.86 9.78
N LYS A 221 -10.37 1.70 9.53
CA LYS A 221 -9.68 2.17 8.31
C LYS A 221 -8.70 1.09 7.85
N LEU A 222 -8.75 0.75 6.57
CA LEU A 222 -7.83 -0.20 5.95
C LEU A 222 -6.79 0.57 5.13
N TYR A 223 -5.52 0.33 5.42
CA TYR A 223 -4.39 0.83 4.65
C TYR A 223 -3.77 -0.32 3.87
N LEU A 224 -3.49 -0.07 2.60
CA LEU A 224 -2.85 -1.03 1.71
C LEU A 224 -1.52 -0.45 1.27
N SER A 225 -0.51 -1.31 1.12
CA SER A 225 0.71 -0.91 0.42
C SER A 225 0.39 -0.43 -1.00
N PRO A 226 1.15 0.53 -1.57
CA PRO A 226 0.85 1.10 -2.88
C PRO A 226 0.69 0.06 -3.99
N ARG A 227 1.48 -1.03 -3.93
CA ARG A 227 1.42 -2.12 -4.90
C ARG A 227 0.10 -2.88 -4.82
N ILE A 228 -0.33 -3.26 -3.62
CA ILE A 228 -1.60 -3.95 -3.40
C ILE A 228 -2.77 -3.02 -3.77
N GLU A 229 -2.72 -1.76 -3.35
CA GLU A 229 -3.74 -0.77 -3.68
C GLU A 229 -3.95 -0.65 -5.19
N ASN A 230 -2.85 -0.52 -5.95
CA ASN A 230 -2.89 -0.49 -7.42
C ASN A 230 -3.46 -1.79 -8.01
N ALA A 231 -3.01 -2.95 -7.52
CA ALA A 231 -3.49 -4.24 -8.00
C ALA A 231 -5.00 -4.46 -7.75
N LEU A 232 -5.54 -3.87 -6.68
CA LEU A 232 -6.96 -3.96 -6.31
C LEU A 232 -7.84 -2.87 -6.96
N GLY A 233 -7.28 -2.00 -7.80
CA GLY A 233 -8.03 -0.98 -8.54
C GLY A 233 -8.08 0.40 -7.87
N GLY A 234 -7.18 0.67 -6.93
CA GLY A 234 -7.03 1.96 -6.26
C GLY A 234 -7.93 2.15 -5.02
N PRO A 235 -7.81 3.30 -4.33
CA PRO A 235 -8.44 3.56 -3.03
C PRO A 235 -9.97 3.48 -3.05
N SER A 236 -10.60 3.77 -4.19
CA SER A 236 -12.06 3.80 -4.32
C SER A 236 -12.68 2.44 -4.66
N ALA A 237 -11.85 1.42 -4.96
CA ALA A 237 -12.35 0.10 -5.39
C ALA A 237 -12.65 -0.85 -4.23
N LEU A 238 -12.18 -0.52 -3.01
CA LEU A 238 -12.29 -1.35 -1.84
C LEU A 238 -12.99 -0.60 -0.70
N HIS A 239 -14.14 -1.12 -0.28
CA HIS A 239 -14.84 -0.68 0.93
C HIS A 239 -14.88 -1.84 1.91
N ILE A 240 -14.47 -1.56 3.16
CA ILE A 240 -14.60 -2.51 4.28
C ILE A 240 -15.96 -2.34 4.96
N PRO A 241 -16.52 -3.40 5.57
CA PRO A 241 -17.74 -3.28 6.35
C PRO A 241 -17.55 -2.32 7.53
N ALA A 242 -18.60 -1.58 7.88
CA ALA A 242 -18.62 -0.80 9.13
C ALA A 242 -18.51 -1.75 10.34
N PHE A 243 -17.96 -1.24 11.44
CA PHE A 243 -17.88 -2.01 12.68
C PHE A 243 -19.30 -2.20 13.25
N PRO A 244 -19.73 -3.44 13.56
CA PRO A 244 -21.08 -3.68 14.04
C PRO A 244 -21.28 -3.14 15.47
N SER A 245 -22.46 -2.58 15.75
CA SER A 245 -22.82 -2.11 17.10
C SER A 245 -22.73 -3.25 18.13
N GLY A 246 -21.94 -3.05 19.18
CA GLY A 246 -21.71 -4.07 20.20
C GLY A 246 -20.87 -5.27 19.73
N GLY A 247 -20.26 -5.19 18.54
CA GLY A 247 -19.36 -6.22 18.04
C GLY A 247 -17.99 -6.19 18.70
N CYS A 248 -17.17 -7.17 18.35
CA CYS A 248 -15.78 -7.30 18.80
C CYS A 248 -14.82 -7.46 17.62
N LEU A 249 -13.55 -7.12 17.84
CA LEU A 249 -12.48 -7.21 16.85
C LEU A 249 -12.22 -8.66 16.45
N ILE A 250 -12.30 -9.62 17.38
CA ILE A 250 -12.05 -11.04 17.08
C ILE A 250 -13.03 -11.61 16.05
N ASP A 251 -14.26 -11.08 15.97
CA ASP A 251 -15.23 -11.43 14.94
C ASP A 251 -15.13 -10.54 13.69
N TYR A 252 -14.75 -9.26 13.85
CA TYR A 252 -14.68 -8.29 12.77
C TYR A 252 -13.44 -8.48 11.88
N VAL A 253 -12.26 -8.69 12.46
CA VAL A 253 -10.99 -8.83 11.74
C VAL A 253 -11.05 -9.99 10.73
N PRO A 254 -11.52 -11.20 11.07
CA PRO A 254 -11.67 -12.29 10.11
C PRO A 254 -12.59 -11.95 8.92
N GLN A 255 -13.64 -11.16 9.12
CA GLN A 255 -14.52 -10.74 8.03
C GLN A 255 -13.80 -9.82 7.03
N VAL A 256 -12.98 -8.89 7.53
CA VAL A 256 -12.15 -8.03 6.69
C VAL A 256 -11.09 -8.86 5.94
N CYS A 257 -10.43 -9.80 6.63
CA CYS A 257 -9.48 -10.73 6.01
C CYS A 257 -10.12 -11.57 4.90
N GLN A 258 -11.33 -12.09 5.11
CA GLN A 258 -12.05 -12.87 4.11
C GLN A 258 -12.43 -12.00 2.90
N LEU A 259 -12.90 -10.77 3.12
CA LEU A 259 -13.22 -9.84 2.05
C LEU A 259 -11.99 -9.54 1.19
N LEU A 260 -10.86 -9.25 1.83
CA LEU A 260 -9.61 -8.95 1.14
C LEU A 260 -9.08 -10.17 0.38
N THR A 261 -9.09 -11.35 1.01
CA THR A 261 -8.73 -12.63 0.36
C THR A 261 -9.59 -12.88 -0.87
N ASN A 262 -10.90 -12.71 -0.79
CA ASN A 262 -11.81 -12.88 -1.92
C ASN A 262 -11.49 -11.90 -3.07
N LYS A 263 -11.13 -10.65 -2.74
CA LYS A 263 -10.74 -9.64 -3.74
C LYS A 263 -9.42 -10.00 -4.43
N VAL A 264 -8.42 -10.45 -3.67
CA VAL A 264 -7.14 -10.93 -4.22
C VAL A 264 -7.37 -12.09 -5.18
N GLN A 265 -8.16 -13.09 -4.76
CA GLN A 265 -8.50 -14.24 -5.61
C GLN A 265 -9.23 -13.81 -6.88
N TYR A 266 -10.14 -12.83 -6.78
CA TYR A 266 -10.85 -12.29 -7.95
C TYR A 266 -9.90 -11.62 -8.95
N VAL A 267 -8.93 -10.83 -8.47
CA VAL A 267 -7.93 -10.19 -9.34
C VAL A 267 -7.05 -11.23 -10.05
N ILE A 268 -6.59 -12.25 -9.32
CA ILE A 268 -5.78 -13.35 -9.87
C ILE A 268 -6.57 -14.12 -10.93
N GLN A 269 -7.84 -14.45 -10.65
CA GLN A 269 -8.71 -15.12 -11.60
C GLN A 269 -8.95 -14.27 -12.86
N GLY A 270 -9.21 -12.97 -12.69
CA GLY A 270 -9.38 -12.04 -13.80
C GLY A 270 -8.14 -11.99 -14.69
N TYR A 271 -6.95 -11.94 -14.09
CA TYR A 271 -5.68 -12.00 -14.85
C TYR A 271 -5.55 -13.29 -15.66
N HIS A 272 -5.79 -14.45 -15.06
CA HIS A 272 -5.71 -15.72 -15.79
C HIS A 272 -6.73 -15.79 -16.93
N LYS A 273 -7.93 -15.25 -16.72
CA LYS A 273 -8.95 -15.17 -17.76
C LYS A 273 -8.54 -14.24 -18.90
N ARG A 274 -7.98 -13.06 -18.61
CA ARG A 274 -7.45 -12.16 -19.64
C ARG A 274 -6.35 -12.84 -20.47
N ARG A 275 -5.42 -13.53 -19.78
CA ARG A 275 -4.37 -14.31 -20.45
C ARG A 275 -4.94 -15.40 -21.36
N GLU A 276 -5.95 -16.14 -20.90
CA GLU A 276 -6.66 -17.15 -21.70
C GLU A 276 -7.32 -16.53 -22.94
N TYR A 277 -7.99 -15.39 -22.78
CA TYR A 277 -8.61 -14.65 -23.88
C TYR A 277 -7.58 -14.23 -24.93
N ILE A 278 -6.52 -13.54 -24.52
CA ILE A 278 -5.46 -13.07 -25.42
C ILE A 278 -4.81 -14.26 -26.13
N ALA A 279 -4.46 -15.33 -25.41
CA ALA A 279 -3.88 -16.52 -26.01
C ALA A 279 -4.78 -17.16 -27.08
N ALA A 280 -6.10 -17.21 -26.84
CA ALA A 280 -7.05 -17.70 -27.84
C ALA A 280 -7.11 -16.79 -29.06
N PHE A 281 -7.12 -15.47 -28.88
CA PHE A 281 -7.11 -14.54 -30.01
C PHE A 281 -5.80 -14.61 -30.81
N LEU A 282 -4.65 -14.74 -30.15
CA LEU A 282 -3.37 -14.99 -30.81
C LEU A 282 -3.39 -16.29 -31.63
N SER A 283 -4.04 -17.35 -31.13
CA SER A 283 -4.18 -18.61 -31.86
C SER A 283 -5.08 -18.48 -33.10
N HIS A 284 -6.20 -17.76 -33.00
CA HIS A 284 -7.17 -17.62 -34.10
C HIS A 284 -6.80 -16.55 -35.13
N PHE A 285 -6.07 -15.51 -34.72
CA PHE A 285 -5.78 -14.31 -35.51
C PHE A 285 -4.27 -13.99 -35.59
N GLY A 286 -3.39 -14.90 -35.18
CA GLY A 286 -1.96 -14.65 -34.98
C GLY A 286 -1.21 -13.98 -36.15
N MET A 287 -1.63 -14.25 -37.39
CA MET A 287 -1.03 -13.66 -38.58
C MET A 287 -1.33 -12.15 -38.76
N GLY A 288 -2.33 -11.63 -38.06
CA GLY A 288 -2.76 -10.23 -38.12
C GLY A 288 -2.58 -9.49 -36.80
N VAL A 289 -1.76 -9.98 -35.88
CA VAL A 289 -1.51 -9.30 -34.61
C VAL A 289 -0.57 -8.12 -34.84
N VAL A 290 -0.95 -6.94 -34.36
CA VAL A 290 -0.11 -5.73 -34.40
C VAL A 290 0.66 -5.60 -33.10
N GLU A 291 -0.05 -5.60 -31.98
CA GLU A 291 0.50 -5.48 -30.62
C GLU A 291 -0.49 -6.04 -29.59
N TYR A 292 0.01 -6.39 -28.40
CA TYR A 292 -0.81 -6.72 -27.25
C TYR A 292 -0.05 -6.44 -25.96
N ASP A 293 -0.79 -6.24 -24.87
CA ASP A 293 -0.23 -6.10 -23.54
C ASP A 293 0.27 -7.47 -23.04
N ALA A 294 1.58 -7.68 -23.14
CA ALA A 294 2.23 -8.93 -22.74
C ALA A 294 2.40 -9.11 -21.23
N GLU A 295 2.19 -8.05 -20.45
CA GLU A 295 2.29 -8.07 -19.00
C GLU A 295 0.91 -8.31 -18.37
N GLY A 296 -0.06 -7.43 -18.69
CA GLY A 296 -1.38 -7.43 -18.06
C GLY A 296 -2.53 -8.02 -18.85
N PHE A 297 -2.30 -8.34 -20.12
CA PHE A 297 -3.31 -8.87 -21.03
C PHE A 297 -4.56 -7.99 -21.09
N THR A 298 -4.40 -6.68 -20.91
CA THR A 298 -5.52 -5.72 -20.89
C THR A 298 -5.88 -5.19 -22.27
N LYS A 299 -4.97 -5.29 -23.25
CA LYS A 299 -5.13 -4.75 -24.60
C LYS A 299 -4.63 -5.69 -25.68
N LEU A 300 -5.30 -5.66 -26.83
CA LEU A 300 -4.89 -6.34 -28.07
C LEU A 300 -5.30 -5.50 -29.27
N THR A 301 -4.39 -5.35 -30.24
CA THR A 301 -4.67 -4.72 -31.53
C THR A 301 -4.44 -5.72 -32.66
N LEU A 302 -5.45 -5.89 -33.52
CA LEU A 302 -5.40 -6.73 -34.71
C LEU A 302 -5.53 -5.88 -35.98
N LEU A 303 -4.77 -6.24 -37.02
CA LEU A 303 -4.92 -5.77 -38.39
C LEU A 303 -5.58 -6.86 -39.23
N LEU A 304 -6.76 -6.55 -39.77
CA LEU A 304 -7.58 -7.49 -40.54
C LEU A 304 -7.92 -6.92 -41.91
N VAL A 305 -8.29 -7.80 -42.85
CA VAL A 305 -8.63 -7.44 -44.24
C VAL A 305 -10.02 -7.96 -44.59
N TRP A 306 -10.84 -7.11 -45.21
CA TRP A 306 -12.15 -7.45 -45.76
C TRP A 306 -12.30 -6.88 -47.17
N LYS A 307 -12.37 -7.74 -48.20
CA LYS A 307 -12.52 -7.32 -49.61
C LYS A 307 -11.55 -6.17 -49.98
N ASP A 308 -10.25 -6.40 -49.74
CA ASP A 308 -9.14 -5.46 -49.97
C ASP A 308 -9.15 -4.18 -49.11
N PHE A 309 -10.06 -4.07 -48.15
CA PHE A 309 -10.07 -3.00 -47.15
C PHE A 309 -9.37 -3.46 -45.86
N CYS A 310 -8.25 -2.83 -45.52
CA CYS A 310 -7.56 -3.06 -44.26
C CYS A 310 -8.19 -2.22 -43.13
N PHE A 311 -8.29 -2.80 -41.93
CA PHE A 311 -8.81 -2.10 -40.75
C PHE A 311 -8.19 -2.67 -39.47
N LEU A 312 -8.17 -1.84 -38.43
CA LEU A 312 -7.72 -2.22 -37.11
C LEU A 312 -8.91 -2.56 -36.21
N VAL A 313 -8.70 -3.53 -35.32
CA VAL A 313 -9.59 -3.82 -34.20
C VAL A 313 -8.79 -3.75 -32.92
N HIS A 314 -9.11 -2.77 -32.08
CA HIS A 314 -8.59 -2.66 -30.72
C HIS A 314 -9.56 -3.32 -29.75
N ILE A 315 -9.02 -4.15 -28.86
CA ILE A 315 -9.75 -4.88 -27.85
C ILE A 315 -9.23 -4.46 -26.49
N ASP A 316 -10.06 -3.79 -25.70
CA ASP A 316 -9.76 -3.38 -24.34
C ASP A 316 -10.51 -4.27 -23.35
N LEU A 317 -9.78 -4.99 -22.50
CA LEU A 317 -10.35 -5.87 -21.46
C LEU A 317 -10.51 -5.09 -20.14
N PRO A 318 -11.72 -5.04 -19.55
CA PRO A 318 -11.97 -4.31 -18.32
C PRO A 318 -11.37 -5.00 -17.10
N LEU A 319 -11.24 -4.25 -15.99
CA LEU A 319 -10.75 -4.75 -14.70
C LEU A 319 -11.52 -5.99 -14.21
N TYR A 320 -12.84 -5.96 -14.33
CA TYR A 320 -13.74 -7.03 -13.90
C TYR A 320 -14.00 -8.08 -15.00
N PHE A 321 -13.13 -8.20 -16.01
CA PHE A 321 -13.20 -9.31 -16.96
C PHE A 321 -13.05 -10.66 -16.22
N PRO A 322 -13.88 -11.70 -16.52
CA PRO A 322 -14.84 -11.80 -17.63
C PRO A 322 -16.26 -11.35 -17.30
N ARG A 323 -16.55 -10.85 -16.10
CA ARG A 323 -17.91 -10.37 -15.76
C ARG A 323 -18.33 -9.25 -16.71
N ASP A 324 -17.45 -8.27 -16.87
CA ASP A 324 -17.68 -7.14 -17.75
C ASP A 324 -17.18 -7.48 -19.16
N GLN A 325 -17.96 -7.12 -20.17
CA GLN A 325 -17.68 -7.40 -21.57
C GLN A 325 -16.48 -6.58 -22.08
N PRO A 326 -15.57 -7.16 -22.89
CA PRO A 326 -14.51 -6.40 -23.55
C PRO A 326 -15.07 -5.31 -24.48
N MET A 327 -14.32 -4.22 -24.64
CA MET A 327 -14.67 -3.17 -25.58
C MET A 327 -13.98 -3.43 -26.91
N LEU A 328 -14.73 -3.37 -28.01
CA LEU A 328 -14.19 -3.53 -29.36
C LEU A 328 -14.22 -2.18 -30.07
N THR A 329 -13.08 -1.72 -30.58
CA THR A 329 -13.00 -0.48 -31.35
C THR A 329 -12.49 -0.79 -32.75
N PHE A 330 -13.32 -0.55 -33.75
CA PHE A 330 -12.95 -0.69 -35.16
C PHE A 330 -12.40 0.64 -35.65
N GLN A 331 -11.24 0.63 -36.30
CA GLN A 331 -10.58 1.83 -36.80
C GLN A 331 -10.18 1.66 -38.28
N SER A 332 -10.46 2.69 -39.08
CA SER A 332 -10.02 2.75 -40.46
C SER A 332 -8.57 3.19 -40.53
N VAL A 333 -7.81 2.61 -41.45
CA VAL A 333 -6.43 3.05 -41.75
C VAL A 333 -6.37 4.08 -42.87
N TYR A 334 -7.51 4.46 -43.45
CA TYR A 334 -7.59 5.34 -44.61
C TYR A 334 -8.38 6.63 -44.36
N HIS A 335 -9.25 6.65 -43.35
CA HIS A 335 -10.20 7.74 -43.15
C HIS A 335 -9.94 8.49 -41.84
N PHE A 336 -10.05 9.81 -41.88
CA PHE A 336 -9.92 10.72 -40.75
C PHE A 336 -11.21 11.49 -40.51
N THR A 337 -11.46 11.85 -39.26
CA THR A 337 -12.56 12.73 -38.86
C THR A 337 -12.19 14.20 -39.09
N ASN A 338 -13.15 15.10 -38.91
CA ASN A 338 -12.90 16.56 -39.02
C ASN A 338 -11.89 17.09 -37.99
N SER A 339 -11.62 16.36 -36.90
CA SER A 339 -10.59 16.72 -35.91
C SER A 339 -9.20 16.15 -36.24
N GLY A 340 -9.04 15.51 -37.40
CA GLY A 340 -7.77 14.91 -37.83
C GLY A 340 -7.43 13.58 -37.15
N GLN A 341 -8.35 13.01 -36.38
CA GLN A 341 -8.18 11.68 -35.77
C GLN A 341 -8.65 10.58 -36.73
N PRO A 342 -8.07 9.38 -36.69
CA PRO A 342 -8.58 8.25 -37.47
C PRO A 342 -10.06 7.98 -37.19
N TYR A 343 -10.83 7.68 -38.22
CA TYR A 343 -12.23 7.31 -38.06
C TYR A 343 -12.33 5.96 -37.35
N SER A 344 -13.05 5.94 -36.22
CA SER A 344 -13.25 4.74 -35.40
C SER A 344 -14.68 4.63 -34.87
N GLN A 345 -15.13 3.40 -34.65
CA GLN A 345 -16.41 3.10 -34.00
C GLN A 345 -16.23 2.09 -32.87
N VAL A 346 -16.75 2.44 -31.70
CA VAL A 346 -16.75 1.59 -30.51
C VAL A 346 -18.00 0.73 -30.48
N GLN A 347 -17.83 -0.57 -30.30
CA GLN A 347 -18.90 -1.55 -30.15
C GLN A 347 -18.91 -2.13 -28.73
N LYS A 348 -20.01 -1.85 -28.03
CA LYS A 348 -20.27 -2.33 -26.66
C LYS A 348 -21.40 -3.37 -26.60
N SER A 349 -22.18 -3.51 -27.68
CA SER A 349 -23.32 -4.42 -27.73
C SER A 349 -23.10 -5.45 -28.82
N TYR A 350 -22.45 -6.55 -28.44
CA TYR A 350 -22.25 -7.72 -29.29
C TYR A 350 -22.46 -9.00 -28.48
N PRO A 351 -22.71 -10.16 -29.10
CA PRO A 351 -22.97 -11.39 -28.37
C PRO A 351 -21.83 -11.74 -27.41
N TYR A 352 -22.14 -11.84 -26.12
CA TYR A 352 -21.16 -12.12 -25.08
C TYR A 352 -21.77 -12.96 -23.95
N SER A 353 -20.97 -13.87 -23.40
CA SER A 353 -21.26 -14.56 -22.16
C SER A 353 -19.99 -14.64 -21.31
N PRO A 354 -20.05 -14.25 -20.02
CA PRO A 354 -18.90 -14.34 -19.12
C PRO A 354 -18.47 -15.79 -18.85
N ARG A 355 -19.28 -16.77 -19.26
CA ARG A 355 -19.04 -18.21 -19.07
C ARG A 355 -18.26 -18.87 -20.21
N TRP A 356 -18.06 -18.17 -21.33
CA TRP A 356 -17.33 -18.71 -22.46
C TRP A 356 -15.83 -18.87 -22.15
N ASP A 357 -15.20 -19.85 -22.78
CA ASP A 357 -13.75 -19.96 -22.80
C ASP A 357 -13.16 -19.02 -23.87
N GLY A 358 -11.82 -18.85 -23.87
CA GLY A 358 -11.16 -17.98 -24.83
C GLY A 358 -11.45 -18.34 -26.29
N ASN A 359 -11.55 -19.64 -26.61
CA ASN A 359 -11.80 -20.12 -27.96
C ASN A 359 -13.20 -19.78 -28.47
N GLU A 360 -14.23 -19.97 -27.65
CA GLU A 360 -15.60 -19.62 -27.99
C GLU A 360 -15.73 -18.10 -28.14
N MET A 361 -15.11 -17.31 -27.24
CA MET A 361 -15.07 -15.85 -27.39
C MET A 361 -14.43 -15.41 -28.71
N ALA A 362 -13.29 -16.02 -29.10
CA ALA A 362 -12.62 -15.71 -30.38
C ALA A 362 -13.48 -16.08 -31.60
N LYS A 363 -14.14 -17.25 -31.58
CA LYS A 363 -15.06 -17.66 -32.66
C LYS A 363 -16.24 -16.70 -32.80
N ARG A 364 -16.85 -16.28 -31.69
CA ARG A 364 -17.97 -15.33 -31.67
C ARG A 364 -17.55 -13.95 -32.14
N ALA A 365 -16.37 -13.48 -31.73
CA ALA A 365 -15.79 -12.25 -32.23
C ALA A 365 -15.57 -12.30 -33.74
N LYS A 366 -14.99 -13.40 -34.26
CA LYS A 366 -14.82 -13.60 -35.71
C LYS A 366 -16.14 -13.53 -36.48
N ALA A 367 -17.21 -14.14 -35.94
CA ALA A 367 -18.54 -14.08 -36.54
C ALA A 367 -19.09 -12.64 -36.53
N PHE A 368 -18.94 -11.94 -35.41
CA PHE A 368 -19.35 -10.54 -35.28
C PHE A 368 -18.58 -9.60 -36.22
N PHE A 369 -17.26 -9.79 -36.36
CA PHE A 369 -16.43 -8.99 -37.26
C PHE A 369 -16.94 -9.08 -38.69
N LYS A 370 -17.28 -10.30 -39.16
CA LYS A 370 -17.85 -10.51 -40.51
C LYS A 370 -19.19 -9.82 -40.71
N THR A 371 -20.02 -9.75 -39.67
CA THR A 371 -21.34 -9.11 -39.77
C THR A 371 -21.25 -7.59 -39.70
N PHE A 372 -20.29 -7.05 -38.92
CA PHE A 372 -20.20 -5.63 -38.63
C PHE A 372 -19.31 -4.86 -39.61
N ILE A 373 -18.26 -5.50 -40.16
CA ILE A 373 -17.29 -4.81 -41.02
C ILE A 373 -17.89 -4.08 -42.25
N PRO A 374 -18.94 -4.58 -42.94
CA PRO A 374 -19.53 -3.83 -44.06
C PRO A 374 -20.17 -2.52 -43.59
N GLN A 375 -20.86 -2.54 -42.44
CA GLN A 375 -21.51 -1.36 -41.86
C GLN A 375 -20.47 -0.33 -41.40
N PHE A 376 -19.39 -0.81 -40.79
CA PHE A 376 -18.26 0.04 -40.40
C PHE A 376 -17.62 0.72 -41.62
N GLN A 377 -17.40 -0.03 -42.70
CA GLN A 377 -16.81 0.47 -43.93
C GLN A 377 -17.70 1.54 -44.60
N GLU A 378 -19.01 1.30 -44.72
CA GLU A 378 -19.96 2.29 -45.23
C GLU A 378 -19.96 3.56 -44.36
N GLY A 379 -19.96 3.40 -43.03
CA GLY A 379 -19.89 4.52 -42.10
C GLY A 379 -18.59 5.33 -42.23
N ALA A 380 -17.46 4.67 -42.48
CA ALA A 380 -16.17 5.32 -42.70
C ALA A 380 -16.17 6.14 -44.00
N PHE A 381 -16.74 5.63 -45.09
CA PHE A 381 -16.87 6.38 -46.34
C PHE A 381 -17.84 7.56 -46.22
N ALA A 382 -18.93 7.40 -45.47
CA ALA A 382 -19.94 8.44 -45.33
C ALA A 382 -19.47 9.63 -44.46
N ASN A 383 -18.69 9.35 -43.42
CA ASN A 383 -18.35 10.33 -42.38
C ASN A 383 -16.86 10.69 -42.31
N GLY A 384 -16.00 9.86 -42.90
CA GLY A 384 -14.55 10.03 -42.90
C GLY A 384 -14.05 10.69 -44.18
N LYS A 385 -12.94 11.41 -44.07
CA LYS A 385 -12.19 12.00 -45.19
C LYS A 385 -10.93 11.18 -45.43
N LEU A 386 -10.62 10.92 -46.71
CA LEU A 386 -9.37 10.27 -47.12
C LEU A 386 -8.14 11.12 -46.79
#